data_AF-A0A951LQD2-F1
#
_entry.id   AF-A0A951LQD2-F1
#
_cell.length_a   1.000
_cell.length_b   1.000
_cell.length_c   1.000
_cell.angle_alpha   90.00
_cell.angle_beta   90.00
_cell.angle_gamma   90.00
#
_symmetry.space_group_name_H-M   'P 1'
#
loop_
_entity.id
_entity.type
_entity.pdbx_description
1 polymer ?
#
loop_
_entity_poly.entity_id
_entity_poly.type
_entity_poly.pdbx_seq_one_letter_code
_entity_poly.pdbx_strand_id
1 'polypeptide(L)'
;DVSARAVAEDWARMNWGNDPAIFGPIVAMMMGSRQAVVDYMTPLGLHHLMATGHHYGPGPWVNDLERRDWNPTYFHGGNHDGLGFDRTATGSNAIAQYAPEVVRRFGNLATVGDDYLLFFHHVPWTYRLDTGRTLWDELVVRYSRGVDEVGAMRRTWAGLAGRIDAQRHAEVAAFLAIQEDEAQWWRDACIAYFQSLSRLPLPAGYAPPAHDLAWYEAIDNRYAPGRDQP
;
A
#
# COMPACT_ATOMS: atom_id res chain seq x y z
N ASP A 1 8.59 -3.23 -27.29
CA ASP A 1 7.92 -3.86 -26.12
C ASP A 1 6.47 -3.44 -26.03
N VAL A 2 5.62 -4.32 -25.48
CA VAL A 2 4.16 -4.12 -25.34
C VAL A 2 3.86 -3.52 -23.96
N SER A 3 2.92 -2.56 -23.88
CA SER A 3 2.56 -1.93 -22.61
C SER A 3 1.61 -2.79 -21.78
N ALA A 4 1.61 -2.61 -20.45
CA ALA A 4 0.65 -3.27 -19.55
C ALA A 4 -0.81 -2.99 -19.96
N ARG A 5 -1.10 -1.77 -20.42
CA ARG A 5 -2.42 -1.40 -20.94
C ARG A 5 -2.80 -2.22 -22.17
N ALA A 6 -1.91 -2.38 -23.14
CA ALA A 6 -2.21 -3.13 -24.36
C ALA A 6 -2.48 -4.62 -24.04
N VAL A 7 -1.69 -5.22 -23.15
CA VAL A 7 -1.94 -6.58 -22.67
C VAL A 7 -3.29 -6.69 -21.94
N ALA A 8 -3.61 -5.73 -21.08
CA ALA A 8 -4.89 -5.71 -20.37
C ALA A 8 -6.08 -5.54 -21.32
N GLU A 9 -5.95 -4.72 -22.37
CA GLU A 9 -6.97 -4.56 -23.41
C GLU A 9 -7.20 -5.85 -24.18
N ASP A 10 -6.14 -6.53 -24.63
CA ASP A 10 -6.25 -7.82 -25.31
C ASP A 10 -6.92 -8.86 -24.41
N TRP A 11 -6.45 -8.98 -23.15
CA TRP A 11 -7.05 -9.88 -22.17
C TRP A 11 -8.53 -9.55 -21.92
N ALA A 12 -8.87 -8.28 -21.73
CA ALA A 12 -10.25 -7.89 -21.43
C ALA A 12 -11.18 -8.18 -22.62
N ARG A 13 -10.72 -7.94 -23.85
CA ARG A 13 -11.48 -8.25 -25.07
C ARG A 13 -11.70 -9.75 -25.26
N MET A 14 -10.68 -10.56 -24.94
CA MET A 14 -10.78 -12.02 -25.00
C MET A 14 -11.73 -12.61 -23.94
N ASN A 15 -11.86 -11.98 -22.77
CA ASN A 15 -12.63 -12.52 -21.64
C ASN A 15 -14.04 -11.95 -21.50
N TRP A 16 -14.24 -10.68 -21.91
CA TRP A 16 -15.47 -9.92 -21.68
C TRP A 16 -16.13 -9.40 -22.97
N GLY A 17 -15.48 -9.60 -24.12
CA GLY A 17 -15.97 -9.19 -25.43
C GLY A 17 -15.42 -7.85 -25.92
N ASN A 18 -15.78 -7.51 -27.15
CA ASN A 18 -15.19 -6.39 -27.89
C ASN A 18 -15.95 -5.06 -27.74
N ASP A 19 -16.95 -4.98 -26.85
CA ASP A 19 -17.67 -3.73 -26.59
C ASP A 19 -16.80 -2.79 -25.73
N PRO A 20 -16.41 -1.60 -26.21
CA PRO A 20 -15.62 -0.62 -25.45
C PRO A 20 -16.30 -0.17 -24.16
N ALA A 21 -17.63 -0.23 -24.09
CA ALA A 21 -18.38 0.08 -22.88
C ALA A 21 -18.24 -0.99 -21.77
N ILE A 22 -17.70 -2.16 -22.10
CA ILE A 22 -17.39 -3.25 -21.17
C ILE A 22 -15.88 -3.30 -20.88
N PHE A 23 -15.06 -3.48 -21.92
CA PHE A 23 -13.62 -3.69 -21.68
C PHE A 23 -12.91 -2.41 -21.21
N GLY A 24 -13.37 -1.22 -21.61
CA GLY A 24 -12.77 0.05 -21.22
C GLY A 24 -12.74 0.28 -19.71
N PRO A 25 -13.89 0.20 -19.01
CA PRO A 25 -13.94 0.30 -17.54
C PRO A 25 -13.11 -0.78 -16.82
N ILE A 26 -13.10 -2.01 -17.33
CA ILE A 26 -12.31 -3.11 -16.75
C ILE A 26 -10.81 -2.81 -16.86
N VAL A 27 -10.34 -2.38 -18.03
CA VAL A 27 -8.94 -1.99 -18.24
C VAL A 27 -8.56 -0.81 -17.35
N ALA A 28 -9.44 0.18 -17.20
CA ALA A 28 -9.20 1.31 -16.30
C ALA A 28 -9.02 0.85 -14.84
N MET A 29 -9.88 -0.04 -14.34
CA MET A 29 -9.72 -0.65 -13.01
C MET A 29 -8.39 -1.41 -12.90
N MET A 30 -8.05 -2.25 -13.87
CA MET A 30 -6.79 -3.00 -13.86
C MET A 30 -5.57 -2.09 -13.80
N MET A 31 -5.56 -0.98 -14.54
CA MET A 31 -4.45 -0.03 -14.53
C MET A 31 -4.29 0.73 -13.20
N GLY A 32 -5.39 0.97 -12.48
CA GLY A 32 -5.35 1.59 -11.14
C GLY A 32 -5.06 0.60 -10.01
N SER A 33 -5.44 -0.67 -10.17
CA SER A 33 -5.46 -1.67 -9.09
C SER A 33 -4.13 -1.85 -8.35
N ARG A 34 -3.01 -1.87 -9.08
CA ARG A 34 -1.68 -2.03 -8.47
C ARG A 34 -1.32 -0.86 -7.56
N GLN A 35 -1.66 0.37 -7.95
CA GLN A 35 -1.36 1.55 -7.14
C GLN A 35 -2.26 1.61 -5.91
N ALA A 36 -3.52 1.19 -6.02
CA ALA A 36 -4.41 1.10 -4.86
C ALA A 36 -3.80 0.20 -3.78
N VAL A 37 -3.25 -0.97 -4.16
CA VAL A 37 -2.56 -1.88 -3.23
C VAL A 37 -1.33 -1.24 -2.60
N VAL A 38 -0.49 -0.58 -3.40
CA VAL A 38 0.67 0.16 -2.86
C VAL A 38 0.21 1.20 -1.83
N ASP A 39 -0.88 1.90 -2.13
CA ASP A 39 -1.40 2.98 -1.31
C ASP A 39 -1.94 2.50 0.04
N TYR A 40 -2.77 1.45 0.06
CA TYR A 40 -3.30 0.92 1.33
C TYR A 40 -2.34 -0.04 2.06
N MET A 41 -1.25 -0.53 1.44
CA MET A 41 -0.30 -1.41 2.13
C MET A 41 1.02 -0.72 2.48
N THR A 42 1.74 -0.17 1.50
CA THR A 42 3.14 0.25 1.68
C THR A 42 3.50 1.46 0.79
N PRO A 43 2.91 2.65 1.01
CA PRO A 43 3.18 3.83 0.20
C PRO A 43 4.54 4.47 0.52
N LEU A 44 4.96 5.44 -0.31
CA LEU A 44 6.14 6.30 -0.08
C LEU A 44 7.49 5.58 0.02
N GLY A 45 7.57 4.35 -0.50
CA GLY A 45 8.76 3.51 -0.42
C GLY A 45 8.83 2.64 0.84
N LEU A 46 7.76 2.61 1.65
CA LEU A 46 7.59 1.55 2.65
C LEU A 46 7.54 0.19 1.97
N HIS A 47 7.90 -0.84 2.73
CA HIS A 47 7.82 -2.23 2.31
C HIS A 47 7.84 -3.14 3.53
N HIS A 48 7.47 -4.41 3.32
CA HIS A 48 7.55 -5.46 4.33
C HIS A 48 6.75 -5.13 5.61
N LEU A 49 5.51 -4.66 5.46
CA LEU A 49 4.62 -4.32 6.58
C LEU A 49 3.58 -5.40 6.90
N MET A 50 3.79 -6.62 6.40
CA MET A 50 2.85 -7.72 6.54
C MET A 50 3.04 -8.47 7.85
N ALA A 51 1.94 -9.00 8.38
CA ALA A 51 1.96 -9.92 9.50
C ALA A 51 2.70 -11.23 9.15
N THR A 52 3.41 -11.77 10.14
CA THR A 52 4.31 -12.92 9.99
C THR A 52 3.58 -14.18 9.54
N GLY A 53 4.25 -14.96 8.69
CA GLY A 53 3.82 -16.28 8.26
C GLY A 53 2.88 -16.22 7.06
N HIS A 54 1.72 -15.57 7.21
CA HIS A 54 0.69 -15.58 6.17
C HIS A 54 0.76 -14.42 5.17
N HIS A 55 1.40 -13.31 5.54
CA HIS A 55 1.54 -12.10 4.70
C HIS A 55 0.25 -11.43 4.20
N TYR A 56 -0.92 -11.95 4.61
CA TYR A 56 -2.24 -11.46 4.21
C TYR A 56 -2.61 -10.07 4.77
N GLY A 57 -2.33 -9.87 6.06
CA GLY A 57 -2.77 -8.68 6.80
C GLY A 57 -1.61 -7.79 7.23
N PRO A 58 -1.92 -6.58 7.75
CA PRO A 58 -0.93 -5.68 8.32
C PRO A 58 -0.27 -6.27 9.57
N GLY A 59 1.04 -6.04 9.69
CA GLY A 59 1.82 -6.28 10.89
C GLY A 59 2.99 -5.31 11.05
N PRO A 60 2.83 -3.99 10.83
CA PRO A 60 3.94 -3.04 10.88
C PRO A 60 4.63 -2.96 12.27
N TRP A 61 3.97 -3.44 13.33
CA TRP A 61 4.51 -3.50 14.70
C TRP A 61 5.44 -4.71 14.98
N VAL A 62 5.47 -5.72 14.10
CA VAL A 62 6.19 -6.96 14.37
C VAL A 62 7.69 -6.71 14.50
N ASN A 63 8.27 -7.12 15.65
CA ASN A 63 9.66 -6.86 16.05
C ASN A 63 10.29 -7.98 16.90
N ASP A 64 9.68 -9.15 16.97
CA ASP A 64 10.03 -10.25 17.88
C ASP A 64 10.51 -11.51 17.13
N LEU A 65 10.71 -11.44 15.81
CA LEU A 65 11.18 -12.58 15.02
C LEU A 65 12.69 -12.80 15.19
N GLU A 66 13.08 -14.08 15.07
CA GLU A 66 14.45 -14.56 15.30
C GLU A 66 15.51 -13.79 14.51
N ARG A 67 15.18 -13.42 13.27
CA ARG A 67 16.05 -12.62 12.41
C ARG A 67 15.54 -11.20 12.31
N ARG A 68 16.45 -10.24 12.53
CA ARG A 68 16.15 -8.81 12.42
C ARG A 68 15.56 -8.45 11.05
N ASP A 69 16.08 -9.04 9.97
CA ASP A 69 15.61 -8.80 8.61
C ASP A 69 14.32 -9.53 8.22
N TRP A 70 13.65 -10.17 9.18
CA TRP A 70 12.27 -10.65 9.03
C TRP A 70 11.26 -9.69 9.67
N ASN A 71 11.71 -8.75 10.50
CA ASN A 71 10.82 -7.86 11.24
C ASN A 71 10.44 -6.62 10.40
N PRO A 72 9.15 -6.33 10.18
CA PRO A 72 8.69 -5.07 9.60
C PRO A 72 9.34 -3.81 10.19
N THR A 73 9.52 -3.75 11.50
CA THR A 73 10.21 -2.64 12.20
C THR A 73 11.61 -2.36 11.69
N TYR A 74 12.34 -3.40 11.28
CA TYR A 74 13.66 -3.24 10.70
C TYR A 74 13.60 -2.48 9.38
N PHE A 75 12.58 -2.71 8.56
CA PHE A 75 12.50 -2.13 7.22
C PHE A 75 12.01 -0.69 7.21
N HIS A 76 11.02 -0.37 8.03
CA HIS A 76 10.43 0.96 8.06
C HIS A 76 11.14 1.92 9.03
N GLY A 77 11.94 1.43 9.98
CA GLY A 77 12.81 2.24 10.85
C GLY A 77 12.09 3.30 11.72
N GLY A 78 10.77 3.14 11.88
CA GLY A 78 9.90 4.15 12.47
C GLY A 78 10.16 4.34 13.97
N ASN A 79 10.18 5.59 14.41
CA ASN A 79 10.37 5.97 15.80
C ASN A 79 9.69 7.33 16.07
N HIS A 80 9.91 7.90 17.26
CA HIS A 80 9.33 9.19 17.63
C HIS A 80 9.73 10.33 16.67
N ASP A 81 10.94 10.30 16.13
CA ASP A 81 11.50 11.42 15.37
C ASP A 81 11.18 11.33 13.88
N GLY A 82 10.99 10.13 13.33
CA GLY A 82 10.69 9.96 11.91
C GLY A 82 10.42 8.53 11.45
N LEU A 83 10.49 8.37 10.13
CA LEU A 83 10.21 7.12 9.42
C LEU A 83 11.14 6.96 8.22
N GLY A 84 11.37 5.71 7.83
CA GLY A 84 12.17 5.31 6.67
C GLY A 84 13.49 4.64 7.08
N PHE A 85 14.35 4.38 6.11
CA PHE A 85 15.62 3.71 6.36
C PHE A 85 16.73 4.41 5.58
N ASP A 86 17.77 4.88 6.27
CA ASP A 86 18.91 5.53 5.64
C ASP A 86 19.77 4.50 4.88
N ARG A 87 19.57 4.45 3.56
CA ARG A 87 20.36 3.65 2.61
C ARG A 87 21.42 4.49 1.89
N THR A 88 21.58 5.76 2.27
CA THR A 88 22.61 6.66 1.73
C THR A 88 23.97 6.41 2.38
N ALA A 89 24.98 7.20 1.98
CA ALA A 89 26.34 7.10 2.51
C ALA A 89 26.45 7.32 4.02
N THR A 90 25.47 7.96 4.65
CA THR A 90 25.45 8.18 6.12
C THR A 90 24.80 7.05 6.91
N GLY A 91 24.08 6.16 6.23
CA GLY A 91 23.43 5.00 6.83
C GLY A 91 24.11 3.70 6.43
N SER A 92 23.34 2.76 5.86
CA SER A 92 23.88 1.47 5.42
C SER A 92 24.76 1.54 4.16
N ASN A 93 24.73 2.67 3.44
CA ASN A 93 25.41 2.88 2.17
C ASN A 93 25.06 1.85 1.08
N ALA A 94 23.90 1.19 1.18
CA ALA A 94 23.42 0.26 0.16
C ALA A 94 23.24 0.95 -1.21
N ILE A 95 23.00 2.26 -1.23
CA ILE A 95 22.89 3.01 -2.48
C ILE A 95 24.17 2.94 -3.32
N ALA A 96 25.36 2.78 -2.71
CA ALA A 96 26.62 2.68 -3.45
C ALA A 96 26.75 1.41 -4.30
N GLN A 97 25.83 0.45 -4.18
CA GLN A 97 25.75 -0.73 -5.05
C GLN A 97 25.18 -0.42 -6.43
N TYR A 98 24.52 0.74 -6.61
CA TYR A 98 23.90 1.13 -7.87
C TYR A 98 24.83 1.96 -8.76
N ALA A 99 24.46 2.08 -10.05
CA ALA A 99 25.13 2.97 -10.99
C ALA A 99 25.08 4.45 -10.54
N PRO A 100 26.08 5.27 -10.88
CA PRO A 100 26.21 6.64 -10.37
C PRO A 100 24.97 7.53 -10.57
N GLU A 101 24.22 7.34 -11.66
CA GLU A 101 23.01 8.10 -11.96
C GLU A 101 21.88 7.79 -10.97
N VAL A 102 21.77 6.53 -10.55
CA VAL A 102 20.80 6.06 -9.55
C VAL A 102 21.18 6.62 -8.17
N VAL A 103 22.47 6.59 -7.83
CA VAL A 103 22.98 7.21 -6.59
C VAL A 103 22.66 8.70 -6.56
N ARG A 104 22.96 9.41 -7.65
CA ARG A 104 22.71 10.86 -7.76
C ARG A 104 21.23 11.21 -7.62
N ARG A 105 20.33 10.40 -8.17
CA ARG A 105 18.89 10.64 -8.09
C ARG A 105 18.33 10.30 -6.71
N PHE A 106 18.52 9.07 -6.26
CA PHE A 106 17.84 8.57 -5.08
C PHE A 106 18.58 8.88 -3.77
N GLY A 107 19.86 9.24 -3.82
CA GLY A 107 20.64 9.66 -2.66
C GLY A 107 20.40 11.11 -2.24
N ASN A 108 19.59 11.86 -2.99
CA ASN A 108 19.30 13.27 -2.71
C ASN A 108 17.79 13.46 -2.49
N LEU A 109 17.43 14.03 -1.33
CA LEU A 109 16.04 14.33 -0.96
C LEU A 109 15.32 15.22 -1.99
N ALA A 110 16.03 16.10 -2.69
CA ALA A 110 15.44 16.96 -3.71
C ALA A 110 15.09 16.23 -5.03
N THR A 111 15.54 14.99 -5.22
CA THR A 111 15.38 14.26 -6.50
C THR A 111 14.91 12.81 -6.36
N VAL A 112 14.84 12.26 -5.14
CA VAL A 112 14.42 10.88 -4.87
C VAL A 112 12.98 10.63 -5.33
N GLY A 113 12.11 11.63 -5.17
CA GLY A 113 10.66 11.52 -5.37
C GLY A 113 9.97 10.74 -4.24
N ASP A 114 8.69 11.03 -4.04
CA ASP A 114 7.90 10.49 -2.93
C ASP A 114 7.84 8.94 -2.91
N ASP A 115 7.70 8.30 -4.07
CA ASP A 115 7.47 6.85 -4.18
C ASP A 115 8.66 5.98 -3.68
N TYR A 116 9.86 6.56 -3.55
CA TYR A 116 11.05 5.86 -3.08
C TYR A 116 11.70 6.54 -1.85
N LEU A 117 11.05 7.56 -1.30
CA LEU A 117 11.61 8.38 -0.22
C LEU A 117 12.05 7.52 0.97
N LEU A 118 11.12 6.74 1.55
CA LEU A 118 11.36 5.96 2.76
C LEU A 118 12.19 4.70 2.51
N PHE A 119 12.36 4.33 1.24
CA PHE A 119 13.31 3.29 0.86
C PHE A 119 14.75 3.79 0.94
N PHE A 120 15.05 5.04 0.60
CA PHE A 120 16.44 5.51 0.62
C PHE A 120 16.80 6.37 1.82
N HIS A 121 15.80 7.00 2.45
CA HIS A 121 16.00 8.00 3.49
C HIS A 121 15.17 7.69 4.73
N HIS A 122 15.72 8.02 5.89
CA HIS A 122 14.93 8.22 7.10
C HIS A 122 14.72 9.74 7.27
N VAL A 123 13.47 10.19 7.32
CA VAL A 123 13.10 11.61 7.37
C VAL A 123 12.18 11.89 8.55
N PRO A 124 12.19 13.12 9.12
CA PRO A 124 11.31 13.45 10.22
C PRO A 124 9.84 13.45 9.78
N TRP A 125 8.91 13.18 10.72
CA TRP A 125 7.46 13.19 10.46
C TRP A 125 6.94 14.52 9.85
N THR A 126 7.66 15.61 10.10
CA THR A 126 7.35 16.96 9.61
C THR A 126 7.99 17.30 8.27
N TYR A 127 8.78 16.38 7.68
CA TYR A 127 9.37 16.56 6.34
C TYR A 127 8.26 16.83 5.31
N ARG A 128 8.45 17.83 4.45
CA ARG A 128 7.45 18.19 3.44
C ARG A 128 7.75 17.47 2.12
N LEU A 129 6.76 16.75 1.62
CA LEU A 129 6.81 16.06 0.33
C LEU A 129 6.50 17.03 -0.81
N ASP A 130 6.64 16.57 -2.05
CA ASP A 130 6.38 17.39 -3.25
C ASP A 130 4.92 17.90 -3.31
N THR A 131 4.00 17.22 -2.62
CA THR A 131 2.60 17.63 -2.45
C THR A 131 2.41 18.83 -1.51
N GLY A 132 3.46 19.25 -0.79
CA GLY A 132 3.44 20.28 0.25
C GLY A 132 2.97 19.78 1.63
N ARG A 133 2.41 18.57 1.71
CA ARG A 133 2.00 17.92 2.97
C ARG A 133 3.22 17.42 3.74
N THR A 134 3.07 17.30 5.06
CA THR A 134 4.07 16.62 5.88
C THR A 134 4.10 15.12 5.58
N LEU A 135 5.16 14.42 5.94
CA LEU A 135 5.26 12.97 5.83
C LEU A 135 4.08 12.27 6.51
N TRP A 136 3.73 12.70 7.72
CA TRP A 136 2.60 12.15 8.46
C TRP A 136 1.27 12.35 7.70
N ASP A 137 1.00 13.58 7.25
CA ASP A 137 -0.24 13.89 6.54
C ASP A 137 -0.33 13.13 5.21
N GLU A 138 0.77 13.07 4.45
CA GLU A 138 0.81 12.33 3.19
C GLU A 138 0.61 10.83 3.42
N LEU A 139 1.18 10.26 4.49
CA LEU A 139 0.99 8.86 4.83
C LEU A 139 -0.49 8.54 5.05
N VAL A 140 -1.20 9.35 5.86
CA VAL A 140 -2.65 9.19 6.10
C VAL A 140 -3.46 9.33 4.81
N VAL A 141 -3.09 10.31 3.96
CA VAL A 141 -3.73 10.53 2.66
C VAL A 141 -3.55 9.32 1.74
N ARG A 142 -2.33 8.75 1.65
CA ARG A 142 -2.05 7.60 0.78
C ARG A 142 -2.79 6.35 1.23
N TYR A 143 -2.74 6.01 2.52
CA TYR A 143 -3.50 4.86 3.03
C TYR A 143 -5.00 4.99 2.76
N SER A 144 -5.57 6.18 3.00
CA SER A 144 -6.99 6.42 2.78
C SER A 144 -7.36 6.43 1.29
N ARG A 145 -6.49 7.00 0.42
CA ARG A 145 -6.66 6.95 -1.03
C ARG A 145 -6.72 5.51 -1.55
N GLY A 146 -5.92 4.61 -0.99
CA GLY A 146 -5.97 3.19 -1.36
C GLY A 146 -7.36 2.57 -1.13
N VAL A 147 -8.02 2.91 -0.02
CA VAL A 147 -9.40 2.49 0.27
C VAL A 147 -10.38 3.11 -0.73
N ASP A 148 -10.28 4.42 -0.97
CA ASP A 148 -11.15 5.15 -1.89
C ASP A 148 -11.10 4.58 -3.33
N GLU A 149 -9.90 4.20 -3.79
CA GLU A 149 -9.68 3.57 -5.09
C GLU A 149 -10.35 2.18 -5.18
N VAL A 150 -10.31 1.37 -4.11
CA VAL A 150 -11.05 0.09 -4.07
C VAL A 150 -12.56 0.33 -4.09
N GLY A 151 -13.05 1.33 -3.36
CA GLY A 151 -14.45 1.75 -3.45
C GLY A 151 -14.85 2.20 -4.86
N ALA A 152 -13.95 2.89 -5.58
CA ALA A 152 -14.15 3.27 -6.98
C ALA A 152 -14.16 2.07 -7.93
N MET A 153 -13.30 1.08 -7.70
CA MET A 153 -13.30 -0.19 -8.42
C MET A 153 -14.63 -0.94 -8.23
N ARG A 154 -15.15 -1.01 -6.99
CA ARG A 154 -16.47 -1.60 -6.69
C ARG A 154 -17.60 -0.91 -7.48
N ARG A 155 -17.64 0.43 -7.46
CA ARG A 155 -18.67 1.20 -8.20
C ARG A 155 -18.58 0.97 -9.70
N THR A 156 -17.36 0.94 -10.24
CA THR A 156 -17.12 0.65 -11.67
C THR A 156 -17.63 -0.73 -12.04
N TRP A 157 -17.27 -1.76 -11.28
CA TRP A 157 -17.71 -3.14 -11.54
C TRP A 157 -19.22 -3.31 -11.39
N ALA A 158 -19.83 -2.69 -10.39
CA ALA A 158 -21.29 -2.70 -10.21
C ALA A 158 -22.02 -2.13 -11.44
N GLY A 159 -21.47 -1.08 -12.07
CA GLY A 159 -22.02 -0.48 -13.30
C GLY A 159 -21.94 -1.37 -14.55
N LEU A 160 -21.29 -2.55 -14.47
CA LEU A 160 -21.24 -3.55 -15.53
C LEU A 160 -22.29 -4.67 -15.37
N ALA A 161 -23.13 -4.60 -14.32
CA ALA A 161 -24.22 -5.55 -14.12
C ALA A 161 -25.14 -5.63 -15.36
N GLY A 162 -25.51 -6.86 -15.74
CA GLY A 162 -26.33 -7.12 -16.94
C GLY A 162 -25.59 -7.01 -18.28
N ARG A 163 -24.33 -6.54 -18.28
CA ARG A 163 -23.43 -6.58 -19.45
C ARG A 163 -22.36 -7.67 -19.36
N ILE A 164 -22.12 -8.18 -18.16
CA ILE A 164 -21.30 -9.35 -17.86
C ILE A 164 -22.24 -10.48 -17.42
N ASP A 165 -21.87 -11.74 -17.66
CA ASP A 165 -22.63 -12.87 -17.15
C ASP A 165 -22.75 -12.82 -15.62
N ALA A 166 -23.91 -13.25 -15.12
CA ALA A 166 -24.27 -13.05 -13.72
C ALA A 166 -23.31 -13.76 -12.74
N GLN A 167 -22.77 -14.92 -13.13
CA GLN A 167 -21.87 -15.69 -12.27
C GLN A 167 -20.55 -14.94 -12.04
N ARG A 168 -19.82 -14.59 -13.11
CA ARG A 168 -18.53 -13.90 -12.97
C ARG A 168 -18.70 -12.48 -12.42
N HIS A 169 -19.81 -11.80 -12.76
CA HIS A 169 -20.12 -10.50 -12.17
C HIS A 169 -20.26 -10.58 -10.65
N ALA A 170 -21.04 -11.54 -10.15
CA ALA A 170 -21.25 -11.74 -8.72
C ALA A 170 -19.96 -12.13 -7.98
N GLU A 171 -19.15 -13.01 -8.58
CA GLU A 171 -17.89 -13.46 -7.99
C GLU A 171 -16.89 -12.32 -7.80
N VAL A 172 -16.63 -11.53 -8.85
CA VAL A 172 -15.71 -10.39 -8.75
C VAL A 172 -16.27 -9.30 -7.83
N ALA A 173 -17.60 -9.10 -7.80
CA ALA A 173 -18.22 -8.17 -6.87
C ALA A 173 -18.01 -8.59 -5.40
N ALA A 174 -18.06 -9.89 -5.10
CA ALA A 174 -17.77 -10.41 -3.77
C ALA A 174 -16.29 -10.22 -3.39
N PHE A 175 -15.36 -10.51 -4.31
CA PHE A 175 -13.93 -10.29 -4.04
C PHE A 175 -13.56 -8.82 -3.88
N LEU A 176 -14.13 -7.92 -4.67
CA LEU A 176 -13.93 -6.47 -4.49
C LEU A 176 -14.51 -5.98 -3.16
N ALA A 177 -15.58 -6.62 -2.66
CA ALA A 177 -16.12 -6.29 -1.35
C ALA A 177 -15.16 -6.69 -0.21
N ILE A 178 -14.64 -7.91 -0.27
CA ILE A 178 -13.60 -8.40 0.65
C ILE A 178 -12.37 -7.48 0.59
N GLN A 179 -11.94 -7.09 -0.62
CA GLN A 179 -10.79 -6.20 -0.79
C GLN A 179 -11.01 -4.82 -0.15
N GLU A 180 -12.22 -4.25 -0.20
CA GLU A 180 -12.48 -2.95 0.44
C GLU A 180 -12.40 -3.07 1.96
N ASP A 181 -12.98 -4.12 2.54
CA ASP A 181 -12.91 -4.40 3.97
C ASP A 181 -11.44 -4.61 4.42
N GLU A 182 -10.63 -5.28 3.60
CA GLU A 182 -9.21 -5.50 3.86
C GLU A 182 -8.37 -4.24 3.67
N ALA A 183 -8.64 -3.43 2.66
CA ALA A 183 -7.98 -2.14 2.47
C ALA A 183 -8.25 -1.23 3.67
N GLN A 184 -9.49 -1.24 4.19
CA GLN A 184 -9.85 -0.50 5.40
C GLN A 184 -9.10 -1.03 6.62
N TRP A 185 -9.01 -2.36 6.80
CA TRP A 185 -8.22 -2.97 7.86
C TRP A 185 -6.74 -2.56 7.80
N TRP A 186 -6.12 -2.65 6.63
CA TRP A 186 -4.74 -2.22 6.40
C TRP A 186 -4.52 -0.75 6.72
N ARG A 187 -5.39 0.13 6.20
CA ARG A 187 -5.36 1.57 6.45
C ARG A 187 -5.41 1.88 7.95
N ASP A 188 -6.36 1.30 8.65
CA ASP A 188 -6.57 1.59 10.06
C ASP A 188 -5.44 1.06 10.95
N ALA A 189 -5.00 -0.17 10.72
CA ALA A 189 -3.91 -0.80 11.47
C ALA A 189 -2.59 -0.03 11.31
N CYS A 190 -2.23 0.32 10.07
CA CYS A 190 -1.02 1.08 9.80
C CYS A 190 -1.09 2.50 10.36
N ILE A 191 -2.23 3.20 10.23
CA ILE A 191 -2.38 4.55 10.80
C ILE A 191 -2.33 4.51 12.32
N ALA A 192 -3.03 3.56 12.98
CA ALA A 192 -2.99 3.41 14.43
C ALA A 192 -1.56 3.19 14.93
N TYR A 193 -0.81 2.33 14.24
CA TYR A 193 0.59 2.05 14.58
C TYR A 193 1.49 3.27 14.39
N PHE A 194 1.53 3.88 13.20
CA PHE A 194 2.41 5.01 12.95
C PHE A 194 2.00 6.25 13.75
N GLN A 195 0.71 6.43 14.09
CA GLN A 195 0.28 7.48 15.02
C GLN A 195 0.81 7.25 16.44
N SER A 196 0.92 6.00 16.88
CA SER A 196 1.50 5.68 18.19
C SER A 196 2.98 6.08 18.28
N LEU A 197 3.67 6.13 17.15
CA LEU A 197 5.07 6.58 17.04
C LEU A 197 5.16 8.10 16.90
N SER A 198 4.45 8.68 15.92
CA SER A 198 4.53 10.11 15.61
C SER A 198 3.87 11.00 16.65
N ARG A 199 2.85 10.51 17.36
CA ARG A 199 2.00 11.25 18.30
C ARG A 199 1.33 12.49 17.67
N LEU A 200 1.24 12.54 16.34
CA LEU A 200 0.62 13.64 15.62
C LEU A 200 -0.89 13.43 15.45
N PRO A 201 -1.69 14.51 15.48
CA PRO A 201 -3.12 14.42 15.18
C PRO A 201 -3.34 14.04 13.72
N LEU A 202 -4.49 13.44 13.41
CA LEU A 202 -4.85 13.18 12.01
C LEU A 202 -5.10 14.50 11.27
N PRO A 203 -4.76 14.58 9.97
CA PRO A 203 -5.15 15.71 9.13
C PRO A 203 -6.67 15.85 9.07
N ALA A 204 -7.15 17.08 8.92
CA ALA A 204 -8.58 17.37 8.83
C ALA A 204 -9.23 16.60 7.68
N GLY A 205 -10.44 16.09 7.93
CA GLY A 205 -11.22 15.32 6.94
C GLY A 205 -10.98 13.81 6.96
N TYR A 206 -10.04 13.31 7.77
CA TYR A 206 -9.78 11.87 7.91
C TYR A 206 -10.31 11.34 9.25
N ALA A 207 -11.09 10.26 9.19
CA ALA A 207 -11.61 9.59 10.37
C ALA A 207 -10.48 8.86 11.12
N PRO A 208 -10.56 8.76 12.47
CA PRO A 208 -9.67 7.89 13.22
C PRO A 208 -9.87 6.42 12.82
N PRO A 209 -8.86 5.56 13.03
CA PRO A 209 -9.04 4.11 13.03
C PRO A 209 -10.26 3.72 13.88
N ALA A 210 -11.03 2.72 13.44
CA ALA A 210 -12.25 2.30 14.13
C ALA A 210 -11.96 1.73 15.53
N HIS A 211 -10.79 1.15 15.73
CA HIS A 211 -10.31 0.60 16.99
C HIS A 211 -8.92 1.15 17.37
N ASP A 212 -8.45 0.86 18.58
CA ASP A 212 -7.09 1.21 18.99
C ASP A 212 -6.05 0.23 18.44
N LEU A 213 -4.76 0.56 18.57
CA LEU A 213 -3.67 -0.29 18.08
C LEU A 213 -3.70 -1.69 18.71
N ALA A 214 -4.00 -1.79 20.02
CA ALA A 214 -4.03 -3.07 20.72
C ALA A 214 -5.09 -4.02 20.14
N TRP A 215 -6.23 -3.50 19.69
CA TRP A 215 -7.23 -4.29 18.97
C TRP A 215 -6.68 -4.87 17.67
N TYR A 216 -5.98 -4.07 16.85
CA TYR A 216 -5.39 -4.54 15.59
C TYR A 216 -4.25 -5.55 15.81
N GLU A 217 -3.41 -5.33 16.83
CA GLU A 217 -2.34 -6.26 17.24
C GLU A 217 -2.89 -7.62 17.70
N ALA A 218 -4.10 -7.64 18.26
CA ALA A 218 -4.75 -8.85 18.76
C ALA A 218 -5.45 -9.70 17.68
N ILE A 219 -5.52 -9.23 16.42
CA ILE A 219 -6.17 -9.99 15.33
C ILE A 219 -5.31 -11.21 14.97
N ASP A 220 -5.78 -12.39 15.38
CA ASP A 220 -5.20 -13.69 14.99
C ASP A 220 -6.01 -14.31 13.84
N ASN A 221 -5.56 -14.12 12.61
CA ASN A 221 -6.17 -14.76 11.45
C ASN A 221 -5.68 -16.19 11.26
N ARG A 222 -6.21 -17.10 12.09
CA ARG A 222 -5.91 -18.55 12.04
C ARG A 222 -6.15 -19.20 10.69
N TYR A 223 -7.05 -18.64 9.90
CA TYR A 223 -7.43 -19.14 8.58
C TYR A 223 -6.96 -18.22 7.44
N ALA A 224 -6.02 -17.31 7.70
CA ALA A 224 -5.44 -16.50 6.64
C ALA A 224 -4.82 -17.40 5.55
N PRO A 225 -5.06 -17.10 4.26
CA PRO A 225 -4.32 -17.71 3.17
C PRO A 225 -2.80 -17.58 3.41
N GLY A 226 -2.05 -18.66 3.18
CA GLY A 226 -0.58 -18.65 3.31
C GLY A 226 -0.03 -19.08 4.68
N ARG A 227 -0.86 -19.44 5.66
CA ARG A 227 -0.37 -20.21 6.82
C ARG A 227 -0.03 -21.64 6.39
N ASP A 228 1.13 -22.13 6.80
CA ASP A 228 1.38 -23.56 6.89
C ASP A 228 0.39 -24.13 7.91
N GLN A 229 -0.64 -24.84 7.43
CA GLN A 229 -1.50 -25.61 8.33
C GLN A 229 -0.69 -26.80 8.86
N PRO A 230 -0.76 -27.14 10.15
CA PRO A 230 -0.25 -28.41 10.65
C PRO A 230 -0.99 -29.59 10.02
#